data_AF-A0A382WTK4-F1
#
_entry.id   AF-A0A382WTK4-F1
#
_cell.length_a   1.000
_cell.length_b   1.000
_cell.length_c   1.000
_cell.angle_alpha   90.00
_cell.angle_beta   90.00
_cell.angle_gamma   90.00
#
_symmetry.space_group_name_H-M   'P 1'
#
loop_
_entity.id
_entity.type
_entity.pdbx_description
1 polymer ?
#
loop_
_entity_poly.entity_id
_entity_poly.type
_entity_poly.pdbx_seq_one_letter_code
_entity_poly.pdbx_strand_id
1 'polypeptide(L)'
;MKKRLLLASIFLIFYGCVSTPEPKKEIDVVNDEGKTVVEEDNNEVICYKIAVSGTRLKKRVCYTPAEKEAEAEKSKKILRDEQNRGRTRILDNEG
;
A
#
# COMPACT_ATOMS: atom_id res chain seq x y z
N MET A 1 -51.44 26.13 0.40
CA MET A 1 -50.28 25.62 -0.38
C MET A 1 -48.92 25.73 0.33
N LYS A 2 -48.86 25.96 1.67
CA LYS A 2 -47.58 26.17 2.40
C LYS A 2 -46.91 24.88 2.92
N LYS A 3 -47.65 23.77 3.03
CA LYS A 3 -47.13 22.50 3.59
C LYS A 3 -46.24 21.70 2.62
N ARG A 4 -46.38 21.91 1.30
CA ARG A 4 -45.57 21.21 0.28
C ARG A 4 -44.16 21.80 0.12
N LEU A 5 -43.96 23.08 0.49
CA LEU A 5 -42.66 23.74 0.39
C LEU A 5 -41.67 23.27 1.49
N LEU A 6 -42.18 22.90 2.66
CA LEU A 6 -41.36 22.43 3.78
C LEU A 6 -40.76 21.04 3.53
N LEU A 7 -41.52 20.14 2.88
CA LEU A 7 -41.07 18.79 2.53
C LEU A 7 -39.93 18.79 1.49
N ALA A 8 -39.88 19.80 0.61
CA ALA A 8 -38.82 19.91 -0.40
C ALA A 8 -37.47 20.34 0.21
N SER A 9 -37.47 21.13 1.29
CA SER A 9 -36.22 21.59 1.92
C SER A 9 -35.49 20.49 2.69
N ILE A 10 -36.22 19.47 3.17
CA ILE A 10 -35.65 18.38 3.97
C ILE A 10 -34.86 17.40 3.09
N PHE A 11 -35.24 17.24 1.82
CA PHE A 11 -34.53 16.35 0.88
C PHE A 11 -33.18 16.92 0.42
N LEU A 12 -33.00 18.24 0.42
CA LEU A 12 -31.75 18.88 0.00
C LEU A 12 -30.60 18.75 1.01
N ILE A 13 -30.92 18.44 2.27
CA ILE A 13 -29.92 18.35 3.35
C ILE A 13 -29.22 16.98 3.36
N PHE A 14 -29.80 15.95 2.73
CA PHE A 14 -29.22 14.60 2.68
C PHE A 14 -28.31 14.33 1.48
N TYR A 15 -28.18 15.26 0.52
CA TYR A 15 -27.12 15.22 -0.48
C TYR A 15 -25.83 15.81 0.10
N GLY A 16 -25.37 15.21 1.19
CA GLY A 16 -24.01 15.39 1.67
C GLY A 16 -23.03 14.86 0.63
N CYS A 17 -22.05 15.70 0.30
CA CYS A 17 -20.92 15.43 -0.60
C CYS A 17 -20.54 13.94 -0.69
N VAL A 18 -20.93 13.30 -1.79
CA VAL A 18 -20.16 12.17 -2.30
C VAL A 18 -18.90 12.79 -2.90
N SER A 19 -17.87 12.98 -2.08
CA SER A 19 -16.51 13.14 -2.59
C SER A 19 -16.11 11.78 -3.14
N THR A 20 -16.47 11.52 -4.39
CA THR A 20 -15.77 10.51 -5.17
C THR A 20 -14.37 11.08 -5.42
N PRO A 21 -13.31 10.52 -4.82
CA PRO A 21 -11.97 10.85 -5.28
C PRO A 21 -11.93 10.50 -6.77
N GLU A 22 -11.48 11.45 -7.59
CA GLU A 22 -11.23 11.19 -9.00
C GLU A 22 -10.43 9.88 -9.12
N PRO A 23 -10.83 8.93 -9.97
CA PRO A 23 -9.95 7.82 -10.28
C PRO A 23 -8.74 8.44 -11.00
N LYS A 24 -7.68 8.74 -10.24
CA LYS A 24 -6.32 8.90 -10.76
C LYS A 24 -6.16 7.74 -11.73
N LYS A 25 -5.88 8.06 -13.00
CA LYS A 25 -5.76 7.09 -14.11
C LYS A 25 -4.96 5.89 -13.62
N GLU A 26 -5.64 4.82 -13.19
CA GLU A 26 -5.01 3.54 -12.94
C GLU A 26 -4.64 3.05 -14.34
N ILE A 27 -3.37 3.26 -14.71
CA ILE A 27 -2.78 2.49 -15.79
C ILE A 27 -2.60 1.10 -15.18
N ASP A 28 -3.69 0.35 -15.15
CA ASP A 28 -3.79 -1.02 -14.65
C ASP A 28 -3.04 -1.94 -15.63
N VAL A 29 -1.71 -1.81 -15.67
CA VAL A 29 -0.84 -2.88 -16.17
C VAL A 29 -0.78 -3.92 -15.06
N VAL A 30 -1.88 -4.65 -14.89
CA VAL A 30 -1.93 -5.82 -14.02
C VAL A 30 -1.12 -6.91 -14.70
N ASN A 31 0.20 -6.91 -14.45
CA ASN A 31 1.00 -8.11 -14.72
C ASN A 31 0.56 -9.23 -13.77
N ASP A 32 0.75 -10.50 -14.17
CA ASP A 32 0.38 -11.71 -13.41
C ASP A 32 0.83 -11.73 -11.94
N GLU A 33 1.77 -10.86 -11.56
CA GLU A 33 2.28 -10.68 -10.20
C GLU A 33 1.43 -9.74 -9.30
N GLY A 34 0.35 -9.15 -9.82
CA GLY A 34 -0.51 -8.23 -9.05
C GLY A 34 0.16 -6.89 -8.69
N LYS A 35 1.13 -6.47 -9.50
CA LYS A 35 1.75 -5.14 -9.47
C LYS A 35 0.84 -4.15 -10.17
N THR A 36 0.62 -2.98 -9.56
CA THR A 36 0.01 -1.83 -10.24
C THR A 36 0.94 -0.64 -10.12
N VAL A 37 1.26 0.00 -11.25
CA VAL A 37 2.03 1.24 -11.29
C VAL A 37 1.04 2.38 -11.29
N VAL A 38 1.10 3.23 -10.27
CA VAL A 38 0.25 4.42 -10.15
C VAL A 38 1.16 5.63 -10.07
N GLU A 39 0.98 6.57 -10.99
CA GLU A 39 1.60 7.88 -10.87
C GLU A 39 0.82 8.68 -9.81
N GLU A 40 1.47 8.94 -8.68
CA GLU A 40 0.92 9.77 -7.62
C GLU A 40 1.80 11.02 -7.45
N ASP A 41 1.23 12.19 -7.72
CA ASP A 41 1.85 13.51 -7.51
C ASP A 41 3.24 13.68 -8.17
N ASN A 42 3.35 13.27 -9.45
CA ASN A 42 4.56 13.26 -10.29
C ASN A 42 5.66 12.28 -9.88
N ASN A 43 5.41 11.42 -8.89
CA ASN A 43 6.31 10.33 -8.54
C ASN A 43 5.70 9.00 -8.97
N GLU A 44 6.53 8.15 -9.60
CA GLU A 44 6.14 6.79 -9.94
C GLU A 44 6.09 5.96 -8.64
N VAL A 45 4.90 5.47 -8.28
CA VAL A 45 4.69 4.62 -7.12
C VAL A 45 4.29 3.22 -7.58
N ILE A 46 4.95 2.20 -7.05
CA ILE A 46 4.69 0.81 -7.38
C ILE A 46 3.92 0.16 -6.23
N CYS A 47 2.69 -0.23 -6.50
CA CYS A 47 1.81 -0.89 -5.56
C CYS A 47 1.79 -2.41 -5.77
N TYR A 48 1.75 -3.15 -4.66
CA TYR A 48 1.73 -4.60 -4.59
C TYR A 48 0.53 -5.06 -3.76
N LYS A 49 -0.17 -6.10 -4.22
CA LYS A 49 -1.19 -6.79 -3.43
C LYS A 49 -0.56 -7.98 -2.71
N ILE A 50 -0.19 -7.79 -1.44
CA ILE A 50 0.52 -8.78 -0.63
C ILE A 50 -0.48 -9.60 0.20
N ALA A 51 -0.29 -10.92 0.25
CA ALA A 51 -1.06 -11.78 1.15
C ALA A 51 -0.56 -11.59 2.59
N VAL A 52 -1.49 -11.41 3.53
CA VAL A 52 -1.17 -11.24 4.95
C VAL A 52 -1.66 -12.46 5.71
N SER A 53 -0.88 -12.93 6.68
CA SER A 53 -1.27 -14.08 7.50
C SER A 53 -2.57 -13.80 8.25
N GLY A 54 -3.47 -14.78 8.28
CA GLY A 54 -4.74 -14.69 9.02
C GLY A 54 -5.90 -14.02 8.27
N THR A 55 -5.72 -13.57 7.03
CA THR A 55 -6.81 -12.99 6.23
C THR A 55 -6.83 -13.51 4.79
N ARG A 56 -8.03 -13.67 4.23
CA ARG A 56 -8.24 -13.98 2.81
C ARG A 56 -8.06 -12.75 1.91
N LEU A 57 -8.13 -11.55 2.48
CA LEU A 57 -8.02 -10.30 1.73
C LEU A 57 -6.55 -9.87 1.62
N LYS A 58 -6.09 -9.63 0.39
CA LYS A 58 -4.75 -9.10 0.13
C LYS A 58 -4.69 -7.63 0.52
N LYS A 59 -3.59 -7.22 1.15
CA LYS A 59 -3.32 -5.82 1.49
C LYS A 59 -2.60 -5.14 0.33
N ARG A 60 -3.03 -3.94 -0.05
CA ARG A 60 -2.31 -3.07 -0.99
C ARG A 60 -1.20 -2.36 -0.23
N VAL A 61 0.04 -2.49 -0.71
CA VAL A 61 1.22 -1.81 -0.17
C VAL A 61 1.91 -1.10 -1.32
N CYS A 62 2.16 0.19 -1.18
CA CYS A 62 2.74 1.02 -2.23
C CYS A 62 4.09 1.54 -1.77
N TYR A 63 5.04 1.53 -2.69
CA TYR A 63 6.42 1.97 -2.46
C TYR A 63 6.86 2.85 -3.60
N THR A 64 7.62 3.88 -3.27
CA THR A 64 8.44 4.56 -4.28
C THR A 64 9.63 3.66 -4.68
N PRO A 65 10.20 3.84 -5.88
CA PRO A 65 11.39 3.09 -6.31
C PRO A 65 12.56 3.26 -5.33
N ALA A 66 12.77 4.47 -4.79
CA ALA A 66 13.81 4.77 -3.81
C ALA A 66 13.60 4.01 -2.49
N GLU A 67 12.37 3.95 -1.98
CA GLU A 67 12.07 3.17 -0.76
C GLU A 67 12.29 1.68 -0.97
N LYS A 68 11.92 1.16 -2.14
CA LYS A 68 12.10 -0.25 -2.47
C LYS A 68 13.58 -0.64 -2.51
N GLU A 69 14.44 0.21 -3.06
CA GLU A 69 15.89 -0.01 -3.07
C GLU A 69 16.47 0.02 -1.65
N ALA A 70 16.05 0.99 -0.83
CA ALA A 70 16.46 1.09 0.56
C ALA A 70 16.03 -0.14 1.39
N GLU A 71 14.83 -0.67 1.17
CA GLU A 71 14.35 -1.89 1.83
C GLU A 71 15.14 -3.13 1.41
N ALA A 72 15.48 -3.24 0.13
CA ALA A 72 16.31 -4.32 -0.39
C ALA A 72 17.73 -4.29 0.21
N GLU A 73 18.33 -3.10 0.33
CA GLU A 73 19.64 -2.93 0.97
C GLU A 73 19.60 -3.28 2.46
N LYS A 74 18.60 -2.79 3.19
CA LYS A 74 18.39 -3.15 4.61
C LYS A 74 18.23 -4.65 4.79
N SER A 75 17.44 -5.30 3.94
CA SER A 75 17.23 -6.75 3.98
C SER A 75 18.53 -7.53 3.77
N LYS A 76 19.35 -7.12 2.79
CA LYS A 76 20.69 -7.72 2.57
C LYS A 76 21.61 -7.53 3.77
N LYS A 77 21.59 -6.35 4.37
CA LYS A 77 22.40 -6.06 5.57
C LYS A 77 22.01 -6.96 6.74
N ILE A 78 20.71 -7.11 7.01
CA ILE A 78 20.21 -7.99 8.07
C ILE A 78 20.67 -9.43 7.86
N LEU A 79 20.55 -9.96 6.65
CA LEU A 79 21.00 -11.32 6.33
C LEU A 79 22.50 -11.50 6.57
N ARG A 80 23.31 -10.51 6.18
CA ARG A 80 24.76 -10.53 6.40
C ARG A 80 25.11 -10.46 7.88
N ASP A 81 24.41 -9.62 8.64
CA ASP A 81 24.63 -9.47 10.08
C ASP A 81 24.25 -10.75 10.83
N GLU A 82 23.15 -11.40 10.48
CA GLU A 82 22.75 -12.70 11.04
C GLU A 82 23.74 -13.82 10.69
N GLN A 83 24.26 -13.88 9.46
CA GLN A 83 25.31 -14.83 9.09
C GLN A 83 26.59 -14.63 9.90
N ASN A 84 27.02 -13.38 10.08
CA ASN A 84 28.20 -13.07 10.87
C ASN A 84 28.00 -13.46 12.34
N ARG A 85 26.83 -13.16 12.92
CA ARG A 85 26.46 -13.58 14.28
C ARG A 85 26.46 -15.09 14.43
N GLY A 86 25.90 -15.82 13.47
CA GLY A 86 25.92 -17.28 13.46
C GLY A 86 27.33 -17.85 13.44
N ARG A 87 28.21 -17.28 12.60
CA ARG A 87 29.62 -17.69 12.52
C ARG A 87 30.38 -17.44 13.82
N THR A 88 30.19 -16.28 14.46
CA THR A 88 30.81 -16.00 15.76
C THR A 88 30.38 -17.01 16.82
N ARG A 89 29.09 -17.33 16.89
CA ARG A 89 28.56 -18.34 17.83
C ARG A 89 29.14 -19.75 17.61
N ILE A 90 29.43 -20.13 16.37
CA ILE A 90 30.04 -21.44 16.08
C ILE A 90 31.48 -21.46 16.59
N LEU A 91 32.26 -20.41 16.31
CA LEU A 91 33.65 -20.30 16.79
C LEU A 91 33.74 -20.28 18.32
N ASP A 92 32.77 -19.67 18.99
CA ASP A 92 32.72 -19.63 20.47
C ASP A 92 32.30 -20.98 21.10
N ASN A 93 31.68 -21.90 20.36
CA ASN A 93 31.28 -23.23 20.84
C ASN A 93 32.30 -24.34 20.55
N GLU A 94 33.31 -24.07 19.71
CA GLU A 94 34.36 -25.04 19.35
C GLU A 94 35.70 -24.85 20.13
N GLY A 95 35.74 -23.93 21.10
CA GLY A 95 36.88 -23.70 22.01
C GLY A 95 36.62 -24.17 23.43
#